data_AF-A0AAV5AB58-F1
#
_entry.id   AF-A0AAV5AB58-F1
#
_cell.length_a   1.000
_cell.length_b   1.000
_cell.length_c   1.000
_cell.angle_alpha   90.00
_cell.angle_beta   90.00
_cell.angle_gamma   90.00
#
_symmetry.space_group_name_H-M   'P 1'
#
loop_
_entity.id
_entity.type
_entity.pdbx_description
1 polymer ?
#
loop_
_entity_poly.entity_id
_entity_poly.type
_entity_poly.pdbx_seq_one_letter_code
_entity_poly.pdbx_strand_id
1 'polypeptide(L)'
;MNVDFEKKPFSDKNADLKVYFGSNCVRGDGTYIGDLQPDPNQLLCAYYPGQVAREFIRVEKTKLEAEKRYFEERMNLRKIQAVQVKKKKKDEDLSRRLEQLEAKFGHQELENGNMKAEINQLKAGNQNMKAEINQLKAENQNMKAENKNMRVQHEGEIGQLKATVQQISNEIARLNVRALHRRVMLDDIRKAFVAQGVIQDDIKPTQNLNALTRIVSLVKEGLHKQGLRMLSDPAIMAIFDTNETTLRGIGNDVAHKASTKDIAEAVLDSGLSETDRKKATELFMWLNGRNPALQHTA
;
A
#
# COMPACT_ATOMS: atom_id res chain seq x y z
N MET A 1 -23.03 50.00 -47.93
CA MET A 1 -23.28 51.01 -48.98
C MET A 1 -24.77 51.21 -49.09
N ASN A 2 -25.30 52.23 -48.40
CA ASN A 2 -26.68 52.68 -48.59
C ASN A 2 -26.71 53.48 -49.88
N VAL A 3 -27.47 53.01 -50.86
CA VAL A 3 -27.79 53.79 -52.04
C VAL A 3 -29.19 54.35 -51.81
N ASP A 4 -29.23 55.64 -51.48
CA ASP A 4 -30.46 56.43 -51.40
C ASP A 4 -31.12 56.46 -52.78
N PHE A 5 -32.38 56.02 -52.83
CA PHE A 5 -33.26 56.32 -53.96
C PHE A 5 -34.12 57.51 -53.58
N GLU A 6 -33.63 58.71 -53.91
CA GLU A 6 -34.43 59.93 -53.98
C GLU A 6 -35.71 59.67 -54.79
N LYS A 7 -36.85 59.81 -54.13
CA LYS A 7 -38.14 59.89 -54.82
C LYS A 7 -38.19 61.21 -55.60
N LYS A 8 -37.88 61.18 -56.89
CA LYS A 8 -38.33 62.26 -57.79
C LYS A 8 -39.86 62.20 -57.90
N PRO A 9 -40.59 63.29 -57.59
CA PRO A 9 -42.01 63.35 -57.93
C PRO A 9 -42.12 63.35 -59.46
N PHE A 10 -42.94 62.45 -59.99
CA PHE A 10 -43.34 62.49 -61.39
C PHE A 10 -44.04 63.84 -61.60
N SER A 11 -43.39 64.72 -62.35
CA SER A 11 -43.97 65.96 -62.84
C SER A 11 -45.12 65.56 -63.77
N ASP A 12 -46.35 65.77 -63.32
CA ASP A 12 -47.55 65.85 -64.17
C ASP A 12 -47.34 67.02 -65.14
N LYS A 13 -46.66 66.75 -66.25
CA LYS A 13 -46.86 67.51 -67.48
C LYS A 13 -47.98 66.80 -68.23
N ASN A 14 -49.20 66.94 -67.73
CA ASN A 14 -50.38 66.89 -68.59
C ASN A 14 -50.23 68.03 -69.59
N ALA A 15 -49.63 67.72 -70.75
CA ALA A 15 -49.83 68.53 -71.92
C ALA A 15 -51.33 68.50 -72.20
N ASP A 16 -52.00 69.64 -71.96
CA ASP A 16 -53.35 69.93 -72.39
C ASP A 16 -53.44 69.73 -73.92
N LEU A 17 -53.70 68.49 -74.34
CA LEU A 17 -54.17 68.22 -75.69
C LEU A 17 -55.66 68.53 -75.70
N LYS A 18 -55.99 69.82 -75.85
CA LYS A 18 -57.35 70.25 -76.19
C LYS A 18 -57.70 69.69 -77.57
N VAL A 19 -58.39 68.55 -77.58
CA VAL A 19 -59.09 68.08 -78.78
C VAL A 19 -60.26 69.01 -79.00
N TYR A 20 -60.11 69.95 -79.94
CA TYR A 20 -61.23 70.76 -80.43
C TYR A 20 -62.20 69.84 -81.18
N PHE A 21 -63.29 69.44 -80.53
CA PHE A 21 -64.48 68.96 -81.23
C PHE A 21 -65.19 70.16 -81.86
N GLY A 22 -64.71 70.58 -83.04
CA GLY A 22 -65.47 71.48 -83.90
C GLY A 22 -66.60 70.71 -84.57
N SER A 23 -67.84 70.92 -84.13
CA SER A 23 -69.02 70.50 -84.89
C SER A 23 -70.18 71.45 -84.60
N ASN A 24 -70.10 72.66 -85.17
CA ASN A 24 -71.29 73.43 -85.51
C ASN A 24 -71.94 72.73 -86.72
N CYS A 25 -73.03 72.01 -86.48
CA CYS A 25 -74.06 71.71 -87.49
C CYS A 25 -75.39 71.63 -86.72
N VAL A 26 -76.00 72.79 -86.53
CA VAL A 26 -77.36 72.94 -86.00
C VAL A 26 -78.34 72.76 -87.17
N ARG A 27 -79.44 72.04 -86.93
CA ARG A 27 -80.73 72.48 -87.46
C ARG A 27 -81.80 72.25 -86.39
N GLY A 28 -82.36 73.34 -85.91
CA GLY A 28 -83.52 73.36 -85.04
C GLY A 28 -84.77 73.47 -85.88
N ASP A 29 -85.60 72.44 -85.82
CA ASP A 29 -87.03 72.43 -86.11
C ASP A 29 -87.53 70.99 -86.02
N GLY A 30 -88.47 70.74 -85.10
CA GLY A 30 -89.05 69.43 -84.85
C GLY A 30 -89.92 68.95 -86.01
N THR A 31 -89.28 68.44 -87.07
CA THR A 31 -89.96 67.77 -88.18
C THR A 31 -89.31 66.42 -88.45
N TYR A 32 -90.10 65.35 -88.35
CA TYR A 32 -89.75 64.01 -88.80
C TYR A 32 -89.66 64.00 -90.33
N ILE A 33 -88.52 63.60 -90.88
CA ILE A 33 -88.36 63.27 -92.31
C ILE A 33 -87.77 61.87 -92.39
N GLY A 34 -88.53 60.96 -93.01
CA GLY A 34 -88.09 59.61 -93.34
C GLY A 34 -87.10 59.56 -94.50
N ASP A 35 -86.36 58.45 -94.56
CA ASP A 35 -85.68 57.88 -95.72
C ASP A 35 -85.10 58.87 -96.74
N LEU A 36 -83.93 59.43 -96.41
CA LEU A 36 -83.03 60.05 -97.37
C LEU A 36 -81.66 59.34 -97.32
N GLN A 37 -81.24 58.91 -98.51
CA GLN A 37 -79.92 58.37 -98.82
C GLN A 37 -78.82 59.28 -98.22
N PRO A 38 -77.85 58.72 -97.47
CA PRO A 38 -76.86 59.55 -96.78
C PRO A 38 -75.93 60.23 -97.79
N ASP A 39 -75.79 61.55 -97.63
CA ASP A 39 -74.82 62.40 -98.33
C ASP A 39 -73.38 61.88 -98.08
N PRO A 40 -72.58 61.58 -99.13
CA PRO A 40 -71.22 61.07 -98.97
C PRO A 40 -70.28 62.02 -98.21
N ASN A 41 -70.59 63.32 -98.13
CA ASN A 41 -69.82 64.28 -97.33
C ASN A 41 -70.17 64.22 -95.83
N GLN A 42 -71.39 63.81 -95.45
CA GLN A 42 -71.76 63.59 -94.04
C GLN A 42 -71.16 62.29 -93.46
N LEU A 43 -70.96 61.28 -94.30
CA LEU A 43 -70.20 60.07 -93.95
C LEU A 43 -68.72 60.38 -93.65
N LEU A 44 -68.12 61.34 -94.36
CA LEU A 44 -66.74 61.78 -94.11
C LEU A 44 -66.58 62.53 -92.78
N CYS A 45 -67.58 63.33 -92.39
CA CYS A 45 -67.61 64.09 -91.13
C CYS A 45 -67.74 63.21 -89.88
N ALA A 46 -68.36 62.03 -89.96
CA ALA A 46 -68.39 61.05 -88.87
C ALA A 46 -67.15 60.13 -88.85
N TYR A 47 -66.48 59.96 -90.00
CA TYR A 47 -65.35 59.06 -90.17
C TYR A 47 -64.04 59.60 -89.58
N TYR A 48 -63.76 60.90 -89.74
CA TYR A 48 -62.54 61.54 -89.23
C TYR A 48 -62.46 61.60 -87.69
N PRO A 49 -63.49 62.05 -86.95
CA PRO A 49 -63.49 62.00 -85.49
C PRO A 49 -63.42 60.57 -84.94
N GLY A 50 -64.03 59.60 -85.63
CA GLY A 50 -63.93 58.19 -85.30
C GLY A 50 -62.53 57.62 -85.48
N GLN A 51 -61.75 58.07 -86.47
CA GLN A 51 -60.35 57.66 -86.65
C GLN A 51 -59.44 58.25 -85.56
N VAL A 52 -59.57 59.54 -85.24
CA VAL A 52 -58.79 60.19 -84.18
C VAL A 52 -59.09 59.57 -82.82
N ALA A 53 -60.37 59.29 -82.52
CA ALA A 53 -60.75 58.60 -81.29
C ALA A 53 -60.18 57.17 -81.22
N ARG A 54 -60.17 56.42 -82.33
CA ARG A 54 -59.55 55.08 -82.40
C ARG A 54 -58.04 55.13 -82.16
N GLU A 55 -57.34 56.11 -82.72
CA GLU A 55 -55.90 56.26 -82.48
C GLU A 55 -55.59 56.72 -81.05
N PHE A 56 -56.38 57.63 -80.47
CA PHE A 56 -56.25 58.00 -79.06
C PHE A 56 -56.46 56.81 -78.12
N ILE A 57 -57.51 56.02 -78.35
CA ILE A 57 -57.78 54.78 -77.60
C ILE A 57 -56.63 53.78 -77.77
N ARG A 58 -56.06 53.66 -78.98
CA ARG A 58 -54.91 52.79 -79.23
C ARG A 58 -53.69 53.24 -78.42
N VAL A 59 -53.37 54.54 -78.45
CA VAL A 59 -52.24 55.11 -77.69
C VAL A 59 -52.44 54.89 -76.19
N GLU A 60 -53.62 55.21 -75.65
CA GLU A 60 -53.87 55.07 -74.20
C GLU A 60 -53.87 53.59 -73.77
N LYS A 61 -54.37 52.69 -74.62
CA LYS A 61 -54.25 51.23 -74.41
C LYS A 61 -52.78 50.80 -74.34
N THR A 62 -51.93 51.26 -75.26
CA THR A 62 -50.49 50.89 -75.23
C THR A 62 -49.77 51.44 -74.00
N LYS A 63 -50.14 52.65 -73.54
CA LYS A 63 -49.59 53.24 -72.32
C LYS A 63 -49.99 52.43 -71.08
N LEU A 64 -51.28 52.07 -70.97
CA LEU A 64 -51.78 51.27 -69.87
C LEU A 64 -51.19 49.85 -69.85
N GLU A 65 -50.97 49.26 -71.03
CA GLU A 65 -50.25 47.99 -71.17
C GLU A 65 -48.78 48.10 -70.73
N ALA A 66 -48.10 49.22 -71.02
CA ALA A 66 -46.73 49.47 -70.57
C ALA A 66 -46.66 49.65 -69.04
N GLU A 67 -47.60 50.39 -68.44
CA GLU A 67 -47.68 50.56 -66.98
C GLU A 67 -47.95 49.23 -66.26
N LYS A 68 -48.85 48.41 -66.80
CA LYS A 68 -49.10 47.06 -66.28
C LYS A 68 -47.83 46.21 -66.30
N ARG A 69 -47.09 46.18 -67.42
CA ARG A 69 -45.82 45.46 -67.54
C ARG A 69 -44.79 45.96 -66.53
N TYR A 70 -44.66 47.27 -66.37
CA TYR A 70 -43.76 47.87 -65.39
C TYR A 70 -44.11 47.46 -63.95
N PHE A 71 -45.40 47.47 -63.60
CA PHE A 71 -45.85 47.05 -62.28
C PHE A 71 -45.60 45.55 -62.04
N GLU A 72 -45.89 44.70 -63.02
CA GLU A 72 -45.62 43.26 -62.97
C GLU A 72 -44.12 42.97 -62.81
N GLU A 73 -43.27 43.63 -63.59
CA GLU A 73 -41.81 43.50 -63.50
C GLU A 73 -41.29 43.92 -62.12
N ARG A 74 -41.77 45.06 -61.60
CA ARG A 74 -41.41 45.54 -60.25
C ARG A 74 -41.87 44.58 -59.16
N MET A 75 -43.05 43.99 -59.30
CA MET A 75 -43.54 42.96 -58.37
C MET A 75 -42.71 41.68 -58.44
N ASN A 76 -42.29 41.26 -59.62
CA ASN A 76 -41.41 40.11 -59.81
C ASN A 76 -40.01 40.36 -59.23
N LEU A 77 -39.43 41.55 -59.45
CA LEU A 77 -38.16 41.96 -58.83
C LEU A 77 -38.23 41.91 -57.30
N ARG A 78 -39.31 42.40 -56.69
CA ARG A 78 -39.53 42.31 -55.24
C ARG A 78 -39.59 40.86 -54.74
N LYS A 79 -40.25 39.97 -55.47
CA LYS A 79 -40.31 38.52 -55.12
C LYS A 79 -38.91 37.89 -55.18
N ILE A 80 -38.13 38.19 -56.22
CA ILE A 80 -36.75 37.70 -56.37
C ILE A 80 -35.89 38.21 -55.22
N GLN A 81 -35.96 39.50 -54.89
CA GLN A 81 -35.23 40.10 -53.77
C GLN A 81 -35.61 39.44 -52.43
N ALA A 82 -36.90 39.18 -52.18
CA ALA A 82 -37.34 38.51 -50.96
C ALA A 82 -36.78 37.07 -50.85
N VAL A 83 -36.70 36.33 -51.96
CA VAL A 83 -36.08 35.00 -52.00
C VAL A 83 -34.57 35.09 -51.75
N GLN A 84 -33.88 36.07 -52.37
CA GLN A 84 -32.44 36.27 -52.16
C GLN A 84 -32.11 36.60 -50.70
N VAL A 85 -32.90 37.46 -50.05
CA VAL A 85 -32.73 37.79 -48.62
C VAL A 85 -32.92 36.54 -47.75
N LYS A 86 -33.96 35.73 -48.03
CA LYS A 86 -34.18 34.47 -47.30
C LYS A 86 -33.04 33.49 -47.50
N LYS A 87 -32.53 33.37 -48.73
CA LYS A 87 -31.37 32.51 -49.05
C LYS A 87 -30.13 32.98 -48.28
N LYS A 88 -29.79 34.27 -48.35
CA LYS A 88 -28.65 34.84 -47.63
C LYS A 88 -28.73 34.59 -46.12
N LYS A 89 -29.90 34.80 -45.50
CA LYS A 89 -30.10 34.52 -44.08
C LYS A 89 -29.88 33.04 -43.74
N LYS A 90 -30.30 32.13 -44.62
CA LYS A 90 -30.09 30.68 -44.44
C LYS A 90 -28.60 30.32 -44.59
N ASP A 91 -27.91 30.92 -45.55
CA ASP A 91 -26.47 30.71 -45.76
C ASP A 91 -25.67 31.23 -44.54
N GLU A 92 -26.05 32.38 -43.97
CA GLU A 92 -25.48 32.92 -42.73
C GLU A 92 -25.73 32.00 -41.52
N ASP A 93 -26.93 31.44 -41.36
CA ASP A 93 -27.23 30.46 -40.29
C ASP A 93 -26.42 29.17 -40.44
N LEU A 94 -26.29 28.67 -41.67
CA LEU A 94 -25.47 27.49 -41.97
C LEU A 94 -23.99 27.75 -41.67
N SER A 95 -23.46 28.91 -42.07
CA SER A 95 -22.08 29.31 -41.76
C SER A 95 -21.81 29.31 -40.26
N ARG A 96 -22.72 29.90 -39.46
CA ARG A 96 -22.60 29.90 -38.00
C ARG A 96 -22.64 28.50 -37.39
N ARG A 97 -23.49 27.62 -37.92
CA ARG A 97 -23.55 26.21 -37.45
C ARG A 97 -22.28 25.45 -37.78
N LEU A 98 -21.67 25.71 -38.94
CA LEU A 98 -20.39 25.10 -39.33
C LEU A 98 -19.28 25.54 -38.37
N GLU A 99 -19.14 26.85 -38.11
CA GLU A 99 -18.16 27.37 -37.15
C GLU A 99 -18.34 26.75 -35.75
N GLN A 100 -19.58 26.61 -35.29
CA GLN A 100 -19.87 25.96 -34.00
C GLN A 100 -19.51 24.47 -33.98
N LEU A 101 -19.71 23.76 -35.10
CA LEU A 101 -19.34 22.34 -35.21
C LEU A 101 -17.82 22.17 -35.24
N GLU A 102 -17.10 23.01 -35.97
CA GLU A 102 -15.64 23.02 -36.00
C GLU A 102 -15.06 23.29 -34.62
N ALA A 103 -15.61 24.27 -33.89
CA ALA A 103 -15.20 24.54 -32.51
C ALA A 103 -15.45 23.35 -31.57
N LYS A 104 -16.60 22.69 -31.67
CA LYS A 104 -16.91 21.49 -30.88
C LYS A 104 -15.98 20.33 -31.22
N PHE A 105 -15.67 20.14 -32.50
CA PHE A 105 -14.77 19.09 -32.97
C PHE A 105 -13.36 19.32 -32.42
N GLY A 106 -12.82 20.54 -32.52
CA GLY A 106 -11.52 20.88 -31.95
C GLY A 106 -11.46 20.69 -30.43
N HIS A 107 -12.55 21.01 -29.71
CA HIS A 107 -12.64 20.73 -28.28
C HIS A 107 -12.59 19.22 -27.97
N GLN A 108 -13.33 18.41 -28.73
CA GLN A 108 -13.30 16.95 -28.58
C GLN A 108 -11.93 16.35 -28.91
N GLU A 109 -11.20 16.88 -29.89
CA GLU A 109 -9.84 16.45 -30.18
C GLU A 109 -8.89 16.73 -29.00
N LEU A 110 -9.02 17.89 -28.36
CA LEU A 110 -8.25 18.24 -27.16
C LEU A 110 -8.58 17.31 -25.98
N GLU A 111 -9.86 17.06 -25.72
CA GLU A 111 -10.28 16.13 -24.66
C GLU A 111 -9.76 14.71 -24.91
N ASN A 112 -9.84 14.23 -26.16
CA ASN A 112 -9.29 12.93 -26.55
C ASN A 112 -7.77 12.87 -26.35
N GLY A 113 -7.05 13.95 -26.67
CA GLY A 113 -5.62 14.07 -26.41
C GLY A 113 -5.30 13.97 -24.92
N ASN A 114 -6.04 14.71 -24.08
CA ASN A 114 -5.87 14.70 -22.63
C ASN A 114 -6.15 13.32 -22.03
N MET A 115 -7.27 12.68 -22.42
CA MET A 115 -7.61 11.33 -21.96
C MET A 115 -6.52 10.32 -22.33
N LYS A 116 -5.94 10.42 -23.53
CA LYS A 116 -4.85 9.54 -23.97
C LYS A 116 -3.60 9.74 -23.11
N ALA A 117 -3.27 10.98 -22.75
CA ALA A 117 -2.17 11.29 -21.86
C ALA A 117 -2.38 10.72 -20.45
N GLU A 118 -3.59 10.89 -19.89
CA GLU A 118 -3.95 10.35 -18.58
C GLU A 118 -3.87 8.82 -18.55
N ILE A 119 -4.40 8.14 -19.57
CA ILE A 119 -4.29 6.67 -19.71
C ILE A 119 -2.82 6.23 -19.71
N ASN A 120 -1.94 6.96 -20.39
CA ASN A 120 -0.51 6.63 -20.41
C ASN A 120 0.15 6.83 -19.04
N GLN A 121 -0.19 7.91 -18.32
CA GLN A 121 0.28 8.13 -16.96
C GLN A 121 -0.19 7.02 -16.02
N LEU A 122 -1.47 6.62 -16.08
CA LEU A 122 -2.02 5.52 -15.28
C LEU A 122 -1.35 4.18 -15.60
N LYS A 123 -1.04 3.91 -16.88
CA LYS A 123 -0.28 2.71 -17.28
C LYS A 123 1.13 2.71 -16.68
N ALA A 124 1.84 3.83 -16.74
CA ALA A 124 3.17 3.97 -16.14
C ALA A 124 3.11 3.81 -14.61
N GLY A 125 2.14 4.44 -13.95
CA GLY A 125 1.90 4.28 -12.52
C GLY A 125 1.65 2.82 -12.12
N ASN A 126 0.80 2.10 -12.86
CA ASN A 126 0.54 0.68 -12.63
C ASN A 126 1.80 -0.20 -12.80
N GLN A 127 2.65 0.10 -13.79
CA GLN A 127 3.91 -0.63 -13.98
C GLN A 127 4.87 -0.41 -12.80
N ASN A 128 4.99 0.83 -12.31
CA ASN A 128 5.81 1.16 -11.15
C ASN A 128 5.31 0.45 -9.89
N MET A 129 4.00 0.50 -9.61
CA MET A 129 3.41 -0.21 -8.46
C MET A 129 3.65 -1.72 -8.54
N LYS A 130 3.57 -2.31 -9.73
CA LYS A 130 3.86 -3.74 -9.93
C LYS A 130 5.32 -4.07 -9.63
N ALA A 131 6.26 -3.20 -10.02
CA ALA A 131 7.67 -3.37 -9.70
C ALA A 131 7.93 -3.28 -8.19
N GLU A 132 7.35 -2.29 -7.51
CA GLU A 132 7.46 -2.10 -6.07
C GLU A 132 6.90 -3.30 -5.29
N ILE A 133 5.71 -3.81 -5.68
CA ILE A 133 5.13 -5.02 -5.07
C ILE A 133 6.07 -6.22 -5.21
N ASN A 134 6.74 -6.38 -6.36
CA ASN A 134 7.69 -7.48 -6.56
C ASN A 134 8.94 -7.32 -5.70
N GLN A 135 9.46 -6.10 -5.56
CA GLN A 135 10.57 -5.79 -4.67
C GLN A 135 10.22 -6.11 -3.22
N LEU A 136 9.07 -5.62 -2.72
CA LEU A 136 8.60 -5.89 -1.36
C LEU A 136 8.39 -7.38 -1.09
N LYS A 137 7.94 -8.15 -2.10
CA LYS A 137 7.84 -9.62 -1.99
C LYS A 137 9.22 -10.27 -1.81
N ALA A 138 10.23 -9.83 -2.56
CA ALA A 138 11.59 -10.35 -2.46
C ALA A 138 12.21 -9.99 -1.09
N GLU A 139 12.06 -8.75 -0.64
CA GLU A 139 12.51 -8.31 0.68
C GLU A 139 11.85 -9.12 1.81
N ASN A 140 10.55 -9.36 1.73
CA ASN A 140 9.83 -10.17 2.71
C ASN A 140 10.31 -11.64 2.73
N GLN A 141 10.62 -12.22 1.57
CA GLN A 141 11.22 -13.55 1.50
C GLN A 141 12.61 -13.59 2.15
N ASN A 142 13.45 -12.58 1.91
CA ASN A 142 14.76 -12.47 2.53
C ASN A 142 14.66 -12.34 4.05
N MET A 143 13.79 -11.45 4.56
CA MET A 143 13.55 -11.30 6.01
C MET A 143 13.06 -12.60 6.66
N LYS A 144 12.23 -13.39 5.97
CA LYS A 144 11.80 -14.71 6.47
C LYS A 144 12.96 -15.70 6.55
N ALA A 145 13.85 -15.71 5.56
CA ALA A 145 15.03 -16.56 5.56
C ALA A 145 16.02 -16.16 6.67
N GLU A 146 16.27 -14.86 6.84
CA GLU A 146 17.12 -14.33 7.89
C GLU A 146 16.58 -14.67 9.29
N ASN A 147 15.28 -14.46 9.54
CA ASN A 147 14.66 -14.86 10.80
C ASN A 147 14.77 -16.37 11.08
N LYS A 148 14.63 -17.21 10.05
CA LYS A 148 14.81 -18.65 10.19
C LYS A 148 16.26 -18.99 10.57
N ASN A 149 17.24 -18.35 9.92
CA ASN A 149 18.65 -18.57 10.21
C ASN A 149 19.02 -18.13 11.63
N MET A 150 18.56 -16.94 12.06
CA MET A 150 18.76 -16.46 13.43
C MET A 150 18.18 -17.42 14.47
N ARG A 151 16.97 -17.95 14.23
CA ARG A 151 16.37 -18.96 15.12
C ARG A 151 17.22 -20.22 15.23
N VAL A 152 17.70 -20.74 14.11
CA VAL A 152 18.56 -21.95 14.10
C VAL A 152 19.88 -21.68 14.83
N GLN A 153 20.49 -20.51 14.62
CA GLN A 153 21.71 -20.12 15.33
C GLN A 153 21.50 -20.04 16.83
N HIS A 154 20.46 -19.32 17.29
CA HIS A 154 20.14 -19.20 18.71
C HIS A 154 19.79 -20.57 19.34
N GLU A 155 19.02 -21.41 18.64
CA GLU A 155 18.70 -22.77 19.12
C GLU A 155 19.98 -23.62 19.25
N GLY A 156 20.93 -23.48 18.33
CA GLY A 156 22.24 -24.12 18.38
C GLY A 156 23.09 -23.63 19.56
N GLU A 157 23.19 -22.33 19.77
CA GLU A 157 23.92 -21.72 20.89
C GLU A 157 23.33 -22.13 22.23
N ILE A 158 22.00 -22.12 22.37
CA ILE A 158 21.30 -22.60 23.57
C ILE A 158 21.62 -24.09 23.81
N GLY A 159 21.64 -24.90 22.75
CA GLY A 159 22.02 -26.31 22.84
C GLY A 159 23.45 -26.50 23.36
N GLN A 160 24.41 -25.74 22.84
CA GLN A 160 25.80 -25.76 23.30
C GLN A 160 25.93 -25.31 24.75
N LEU A 161 25.29 -24.19 25.13
CA LEU A 161 25.29 -23.69 26.50
C LEU A 161 24.72 -24.72 27.48
N LYS A 162 23.62 -25.38 27.14
CA LYS A 162 23.04 -26.47 27.95
C LYS A 162 24.02 -27.63 28.13
N ALA A 163 24.71 -28.04 27.06
CA ALA A 163 25.71 -29.11 27.13
C ALA A 163 26.87 -28.72 28.05
N THR A 164 27.40 -27.51 27.92
CA THR A 164 28.48 -26.99 28.78
C THR A 164 28.06 -26.91 30.24
N VAL A 165 26.85 -26.40 30.54
CA VAL A 165 26.31 -26.36 31.91
C VAL A 165 26.19 -27.77 32.49
N GLN A 166 25.73 -28.74 31.71
CA GLN A 166 25.64 -30.13 32.17
C GLN A 166 27.03 -30.73 32.44
N GLN A 167 28.02 -30.45 31.59
CA GLN A 167 29.40 -30.88 31.80
C GLN A 167 29.98 -30.30 33.10
N ILE A 168 29.83 -29.00 33.33
CA ILE A 168 30.27 -28.33 34.55
C ILE A 168 29.57 -28.93 35.78
N SER A 169 28.25 -29.15 35.70
CA SER A 169 27.49 -29.77 36.78
C SER A 169 28.01 -31.17 37.14
N ASN A 170 28.31 -31.98 36.13
CA ASN A 170 28.90 -33.32 36.31
C ASN A 170 30.31 -33.24 36.92
N GLU A 171 31.12 -32.27 36.52
CA GLU A 171 32.47 -32.07 37.07
C GLU A 171 32.43 -31.63 38.54
N ILE A 172 31.52 -30.72 38.90
CA ILE A 172 31.27 -30.31 40.29
C ILE A 172 30.88 -31.53 41.12
N ALA A 173 29.95 -32.37 40.64
CA ALA A 173 29.54 -33.59 41.33
C ALA A 173 30.74 -34.53 41.58
N ARG A 174 31.59 -34.74 40.57
CA ARG A 174 32.82 -35.57 40.71
C ARG A 174 33.80 -35.00 41.73
N LEU A 175 34.01 -33.68 41.73
CA LEU A 175 34.90 -33.01 42.69
C LEU A 175 34.37 -33.15 44.12
N ASN A 176 33.06 -33.03 44.32
CA ASN A 176 32.40 -33.22 45.61
C ASN A 176 32.59 -34.65 46.12
N VAL A 177 32.41 -35.68 45.28
CA VAL A 177 32.64 -37.09 45.67
C VAL A 177 34.10 -37.31 46.07
N ARG A 178 35.07 -36.77 45.32
CA ARG A 178 36.50 -36.87 45.68
C ARG A 178 36.81 -36.20 47.01
N ALA A 179 36.18 -35.05 47.30
CA ALA A 179 36.34 -34.37 48.57
C ALA A 179 35.78 -35.19 49.74
N LEU A 180 34.58 -35.77 49.58
CA LEU A 180 33.97 -36.66 50.57
C LEU A 180 34.80 -37.92 50.80
N HIS A 181 35.29 -38.58 49.74
CA HIS A 181 36.14 -39.77 49.87
C HIS A 181 37.43 -39.48 50.65
N ARG A 182 38.10 -38.36 50.35
CA ARG A 182 39.27 -37.92 51.11
C ARG A 182 38.93 -37.67 52.59
N ARG A 183 37.77 -37.07 52.87
CA ARG A 183 37.31 -36.87 54.25
C ARG A 183 37.11 -38.20 54.98
N VAL A 184 36.45 -39.18 54.36
CA VAL A 184 36.27 -40.52 54.95
C VAL A 184 37.62 -41.15 55.29
N MET A 185 38.58 -41.11 54.37
CA MET A 185 39.93 -41.61 54.64
C MET A 185 40.61 -40.90 55.82
N LEU A 186 40.48 -39.57 55.92
CA LEU A 186 41.05 -38.81 57.04
C LEU A 186 40.39 -39.17 58.38
N ASP A 187 39.06 -39.37 58.39
CA ASP A 187 38.33 -39.80 59.58
C ASP A 187 38.71 -41.24 59.99
N ASP A 188 38.96 -42.15 59.04
CA ASP A 188 39.44 -43.51 59.32
C ASP A 188 40.87 -43.52 59.87
N ILE A 189 41.76 -42.67 59.34
CA ILE A 189 43.11 -42.47 59.90
C ILE A 189 43.01 -41.96 61.34
N ARG A 190 42.12 -40.98 61.61
CA ARG A 190 41.91 -40.48 62.97
C ARG A 190 41.43 -41.60 63.90
N LYS A 191 40.45 -42.41 63.49
CA LYS A 191 39.99 -43.56 64.28
C LYS A 191 41.12 -44.54 64.58
N ALA A 192 42.01 -44.78 63.61
CA ALA A 192 43.19 -45.64 63.82
C ALA A 192 44.13 -45.07 64.90
N PHE A 193 44.35 -43.75 64.93
CA PHE A 193 45.13 -43.12 66.01
C PHE A 193 44.47 -43.23 67.37
N VAL A 194 43.15 -43.10 67.45
CA VAL A 194 42.40 -43.32 68.71
C VAL A 194 42.57 -44.76 69.16
N ALA A 195 42.40 -45.74 68.26
CA ALA A 195 42.52 -47.16 68.57
C ALA A 195 43.94 -47.57 69.02
N GLN A 196 44.97 -46.92 68.51
CA GLN A 196 46.37 -47.12 68.92
C GLN A 196 46.73 -46.38 70.23
N GLY A 197 45.81 -45.60 70.80
CA GLY A 197 46.08 -44.79 72.00
C GLY A 197 46.98 -43.59 71.76
N VAL A 198 47.25 -43.22 70.50
CA VAL A 198 48.08 -42.07 70.10
C VAL A 198 47.38 -40.76 70.47
N ILE A 199 46.06 -40.73 70.37
CA ILE A 199 45.22 -39.60 70.74
C ILE A 199 44.01 -40.11 71.54
N GLN A 200 43.49 -39.28 72.44
CA GLN A 200 42.23 -39.55 73.13
C GLN A 200 41.04 -39.25 72.20
N ASP A 201 39.96 -40.03 72.34
CA ASP A 201 38.77 -39.92 71.47
C ASP A 201 38.06 -38.55 71.59
N ASP A 202 38.25 -37.87 72.73
CA ASP A 202 37.69 -36.56 73.02
C ASP A 202 38.43 -35.39 72.35
N ILE A 203 39.58 -35.62 71.71
CA ILE A 203 40.31 -34.57 70.98
C ILE A 203 39.48 -34.13 69.77
N LYS A 204 38.76 -33.01 69.92
CA LYS A 204 37.90 -32.45 68.89
C LYS A 204 38.72 -31.68 67.83
N PRO A 205 38.43 -31.90 66.54
CA PRO A 205 38.88 -31.05 65.45
C PRO A 205 38.54 -29.58 65.71
N THR A 206 39.43 -28.67 65.32
CA THR A 206 39.37 -27.26 65.73
C THR A 206 40.00 -26.34 64.68
N GLN A 207 39.52 -25.09 64.60
CA GLN A 207 40.13 -24.04 63.75
C GLN A 207 41.23 -23.27 64.48
N ASN A 208 41.45 -23.53 65.78
CA ASN A 208 42.43 -22.80 66.57
C ASN A 208 43.84 -23.31 66.27
N LEU A 209 44.67 -22.46 65.66
CA LEU A 209 46.04 -22.80 65.25
C LEU A 209 46.92 -23.30 66.42
N ASN A 210 46.75 -22.75 67.62
CA ASN A 210 47.53 -23.18 68.79
C ASN A 210 47.10 -24.57 69.25
N ALA A 211 45.80 -24.86 69.23
CA ALA A 211 45.26 -26.18 69.53
C ALA A 211 45.68 -27.20 68.47
N LEU A 212 45.65 -26.83 67.19
CA LEU A 212 46.15 -27.65 66.08
C LEU A 212 47.64 -27.96 66.22
N THR A 213 48.46 -26.96 66.51
CA THR A 213 49.90 -27.15 66.75
C THR A 213 50.15 -28.13 67.89
N ARG A 214 49.37 -28.02 68.99
CA ARG A 214 49.44 -28.97 70.11
C ARG A 214 49.03 -30.38 69.69
N ILE A 215 47.97 -30.53 68.89
CA ILE A 215 47.53 -31.84 68.38
C ILE A 215 48.59 -32.45 67.47
N VAL A 216 49.25 -31.67 66.60
CA VAL A 216 50.36 -32.15 65.79
C VAL A 216 51.50 -32.67 66.65
N SER A 217 51.89 -31.95 67.71
CA SER A 217 52.91 -32.42 68.65
C SER A 217 52.51 -33.72 69.33
N LEU A 218 51.27 -33.83 69.83
CA LEU A 218 50.76 -35.04 70.48
C LEU A 218 50.76 -36.25 69.54
N VAL A 219 50.29 -36.08 68.31
CA VAL A 219 50.29 -37.15 67.29
C VAL A 219 51.72 -37.58 66.96
N LYS A 220 52.66 -36.62 66.86
CA LYS A 220 54.08 -36.91 66.61
C LYS A 220 54.75 -37.63 67.78
N GLU A 221 54.40 -37.29 69.01
CA GLU A 221 54.93 -37.93 70.23
C GLU A 221 54.43 -39.37 70.38
N GLY A 222 53.17 -39.64 70.02
CA GLY A 222 52.59 -40.99 70.08
C GLY A 222 52.96 -41.91 68.90
N LEU A 223 53.45 -41.37 67.78
CA LEU A 223 53.91 -42.16 66.64
C LEU A 223 55.38 -42.60 66.81
N HIS A 224 55.65 -43.91 66.78
CA HIS A 224 57.03 -44.41 66.70
C HIS A 224 57.77 -43.87 65.45
N LYS A 225 59.12 -43.79 65.50
CA LYS A 225 60.00 -43.20 64.47
C LYS A 225 59.70 -43.62 63.00
N GLN A 226 59.11 -44.78 62.76
CA GLN A 226 58.66 -45.23 61.43
C GLN A 226 57.36 -44.56 60.95
N GLY A 227 56.37 -44.33 61.83
CA GLY A 227 55.11 -43.65 61.50
C GLY A 227 55.25 -42.14 61.29
N LEU A 228 56.22 -41.53 61.99
CA LEU A 228 56.61 -40.11 61.82
C LEU A 228 57.11 -39.76 60.41
N ARG A 229 57.58 -40.73 59.62
CA ARG A 229 58.02 -40.51 58.24
C ARG A 229 56.87 -40.50 57.24
N MET A 230 55.69 -41.00 57.61
CA MET A 230 54.59 -41.22 56.67
C MET A 230 53.59 -40.06 56.62
N LEU A 231 53.52 -39.21 57.65
CA LEU A 231 52.56 -38.10 57.73
C LEU A 231 53.30 -36.79 58.03
N SER A 232 53.24 -35.86 57.08
CA SER A 232 53.79 -34.52 57.23
C SER A 232 52.90 -33.65 58.13
N ASP A 233 53.45 -32.58 58.69
CA ASP A 233 52.69 -31.63 59.52
C ASP A 233 51.45 -31.11 58.79
N PRO A 234 51.50 -30.72 57.50
CA PRO A 234 50.31 -30.36 56.75
C PRO A 234 49.27 -31.49 56.65
N ALA A 235 49.69 -32.75 56.58
CA ALA A 235 48.78 -33.89 56.55
C ALA A 235 48.09 -34.10 57.90
N ILE A 236 48.81 -33.95 59.01
CA ILE A 236 48.23 -34.04 60.36
C ILE A 236 47.29 -32.85 60.60
N MET A 237 47.70 -31.64 60.21
CA MET A 237 46.83 -30.46 60.26
C MET A 237 45.54 -30.69 59.46
N ALA A 238 45.61 -31.27 58.25
CA ALA A 238 44.43 -31.56 57.45
C ALA A 238 43.46 -32.58 58.08
N ILE A 239 43.91 -33.43 59.01
CA ILE A 239 43.06 -34.39 59.74
C ILE A 239 42.25 -33.68 60.84
N PHE A 240 42.83 -32.67 61.50
CA PHE A 240 42.24 -32.04 62.70
C PHE A 240 41.75 -30.61 62.50
N ASP A 241 42.12 -29.94 61.41
CA ASP A 241 41.64 -28.61 61.07
C ASP A 241 40.20 -28.67 60.53
N THR A 242 39.38 -27.74 60.98
CA THR A 242 37.98 -27.57 60.55
C THR A 242 37.75 -26.26 59.81
N ASN A 243 38.80 -25.56 59.38
CA ASN A 243 38.69 -24.34 58.61
C ASN A 243 38.02 -24.65 57.24
N GLU A 244 37.12 -23.78 56.80
CA GLU A 244 36.28 -23.96 55.60
C GLU A 244 37.10 -24.14 54.32
N THR A 245 38.35 -23.68 54.29
CA THR A 245 39.27 -23.81 53.15
C THR A 245 40.03 -25.15 53.13
N THR A 246 39.92 -25.97 54.17
CA THR A 246 40.61 -27.27 54.27
C THR A 246 39.77 -28.40 53.68
N LEU A 247 40.41 -29.51 53.29
CA LEU A 247 39.69 -30.68 52.76
C LEU A 247 38.61 -31.20 53.73
N ARG A 248 38.84 -31.12 55.04
CA ARG A 248 37.88 -31.52 56.07
C ARG A 248 36.75 -30.50 56.23
N GLY A 249 37.06 -29.20 56.17
CA GLY A 249 36.07 -28.13 56.14
C GLY A 249 35.17 -28.18 54.91
N ILE A 250 35.76 -28.30 53.72
CA ILE A 250 35.06 -28.50 52.44
C ILE A 250 34.23 -29.78 52.50
N GLY A 251 34.78 -30.89 52.99
CA GLY A 251 34.05 -32.14 53.14
C GLY A 251 32.91 -32.06 54.17
N ASN A 252 33.04 -31.26 55.23
CA ASN A 252 31.97 -30.93 56.18
C ASN A 252 30.86 -30.13 55.51
N ASP A 253 31.23 -29.06 54.82
CA ASP A 253 30.32 -28.18 54.13
C ASP A 253 29.55 -28.94 53.04
N VAL A 254 30.24 -29.75 52.23
CA VAL A 254 29.62 -30.63 51.22
C VAL A 254 28.67 -31.64 51.88
N ALA A 255 29.05 -32.29 52.98
CA ALA A 255 28.16 -33.24 53.66
C ALA A 255 26.93 -32.58 54.30
N HIS A 256 27.06 -31.34 54.80
CA HIS A 256 25.95 -30.58 55.36
C HIS A 256 25.02 -29.98 54.29
N LYS A 257 25.57 -29.67 53.10
CA LYS A 257 24.81 -29.15 51.96
C LYS A 257 24.26 -30.25 51.04
N ALA A 258 24.81 -31.45 51.09
CA ALA A 258 24.35 -32.59 50.31
C ALA A 258 22.95 -33.01 50.80
N SER A 259 22.01 -33.14 49.87
CA SER A 259 20.69 -33.65 50.23
C SER A 259 20.81 -35.13 50.62
N THR A 260 19.89 -35.62 51.47
CA THR A 260 19.83 -37.04 51.87
C THR A 260 19.81 -37.98 50.65
N LYS A 261 19.27 -37.50 49.53
CA LYS A 261 19.24 -38.19 48.25
C LYS A 261 20.62 -38.28 47.59
N ASP A 262 21.38 -37.18 47.54
CA ASP A 262 22.72 -37.15 46.92
C ASP A 262 23.71 -38.01 47.71
N ILE A 263 23.56 -38.04 49.04
CA ILE A 263 24.36 -38.92 49.92
C ILE A 263 24.03 -40.39 49.64
N ALA A 264 22.75 -40.74 49.48
CA ALA A 264 22.33 -42.11 49.21
C ALA A 264 22.76 -42.58 47.81
N GLU A 265 22.67 -41.72 46.79
CA GLU A 265 23.17 -42.04 45.45
C GLU A 265 24.71 -42.22 45.45
N ALA A 266 25.48 -41.39 46.19
CA ALA A 266 26.93 -41.53 46.31
C ALA A 266 27.38 -42.81 47.06
N VAL A 267 26.64 -43.23 48.08
CA VAL A 267 26.91 -44.48 48.83
C VAL A 267 26.65 -45.71 47.96
N LEU A 268 25.63 -45.66 47.09
CA LEU A 268 25.35 -46.74 46.14
C LEU A 268 26.41 -46.86 45.05
N ASP A 269 27.07 -45.76 44.70
CA ASP A 269 28.14 -45.69 43.71
C ASP A 269 29.52 -46.08 44.30
N SER A 270 29.68 -46.03 45.64
CA SER A 270 30.96 -46.31 46.32
C SER A 270 31.19 -47.79 46.57
N GLY A 271 31.65 -48.54 45.54
CA GLY A 271 32.41 -49.79 45.72
C GLY A 271 31.80 -50.91 46.57
N LEU A 272 30.49 -50.86 46.84
CA LEU A 272 29.79 -51.86 47.65
C LEU A 272 29.85 -53.22 46.96
N SER A 273 29.92 -54.29 47.75
CA SER A 273 29.72 -55.65 47.25
C SER A 273 28.39 -55.75 46.52
N GLU A 274 28.29 -56.60 45.49
CA GLU A 274 27.06 -56.78 44.70
C GLU A 274 25.82 -57.00 45.62
N THR A 275 26.01 -57.79 46.68
CA THR A 275 24.99 -58.12 47.67
C THR A 275 24.55 -56.90 48.49
N ASP A 276 25.48 -56.06 48.92
CA ASP A 276 25.17 -54.88 49.74
C ASP A 276 24.61 -53.74 48.89
N ARG A 277 25.07 -53.61 47.64
CA ARG A 277 24.54 -52.67 46.66
C ARG A 277 23.08 -52.97 46.34
N LYS A 278 22.73 -54.26 46.19
CA LYS A 278 21.36 -54.70 45.96
C LYS A 278 20.44 -54.35 47.13
N LYS A 279 20.84 -54.67 48.37
CA LYS A 279 20.07 -54.33 49.59
C LYS A 279 19.91 -52.83 49.77
N ALA A 280 20.96 -52.04 49.52
CA ALA A 280 20.91 -50.60 49.61
C ALA A 280 20.03 -49.98 48.50
N THR A 281 20.03 -50.56 47.30
CA THR A 281 19.13 -50.16 46.20
C THR A 281 17.66 -50.44 46.55
N GLU A 282 17.36 -51.61 47.11
CA GLU A 282 16.01 -51.96 47.60
C GLU A 282 15.53 -51.00 48.69
N LEU A 283 16.40 -50.64 49.64
CA LEU A 283 16.09 -49.65 50.67
C LEU A 283 15.87 -48.24 50.10
N PHE A 284 16.69 -47.82 49.13
CA PHE A 284 16.53 -46.54 48.45
C PHE A 284 15.19 -46.46 47.69
N MET A 285 14.84 -47.53 46.98
CA MET A 285 13.55 -47.64 46.29
C MET A 285 12.38 -47.57 47.29
N TRP A 286 12.49 -48.26 48.43
CA TRP A 286 11.47 -48.22 49.48
C TRP A 286 11.26 -46.81 50.04
N LEU A 287 12.35 -46.05 50.28
CA LEU A 287 12.28 -44.68 50.82
C LEU A 287 11.79 -43.64 49.79
N ASN A 288 12.17 -43.79 48.51
CA ASN A 288 12.01 -42.72 47.51
C ASN A 288 11.03 -43.08 46.37
N GLY A 289 10.48 -44.29 46.36
CA GLY A 289 9.49 -44.75 45.38
C GLY A 289 10.00 -44.88 43.94
N ARG A 290 11.33 -44.85 43.72
CA ARG A 290 11.94 -44.90 42.38
C ARG A 290 13.33 -45.54 42.42
N ASN A 291 13.78 -46.05 41.27
CA ASN A 291 15.15 -46.55 41.12
C ASN A 291 16.18 -45.42 41.26
N PRO A 292 17.32 -45.66 41.93
CA PRO A 292 18.44 -44.73 41.94
C PRO A 292 19.04 -44.63 40.54
N ALA A 293 19.39 -43.41 40.11
CA ALA A 293 20.01 -43.17 38.81
C ALA A 293 21.51 -43.46 38.88
N LEU A 294 21.87 -44.72 39.10
CA LEU A 294 23.26 -45.17 39.16
C LEU A 294 23.86 -45.10 37.76
N GLN A 295 24.99 -44.40 37.60
CA GLN A 295 25.77 -44.51 36.37
C GLN A 295 26.45 -45.87 36.40
N HIS A 296 26.01 -46.81 35.56
CA HIS A 296 26.68 -48.10 35.43
C HIS A 296 28.16 -47.88 35.08
N THR A 297 29.04 -48.07 36.05
CA THR A 297 30.45 -48.32 35.81
C THR A 297 30.56 -49.80 35.50
N ALA A 298 30.72 -50.12 34.21
CA ALA A 298 31.25 -51.40 33.76
C ALA A 298 32.74 -51.49 34.13
#